data_AF-A0A9D8NRL8-F1
#
_entry.id   AF-A0A9D8NRL8-F1
#
_cell.length_a   1.000
_cell.length_b   1.000
_cell.length_c   1.000
_cell.angle_alpha   90.00
_cell.angle_beta   90.00
_cell.angle_gamma   90.00
#
_symmetry.space_group_name_H-M   'P 1'
#
loop_
_entity.id
_entity.type
_entity.pdbx_description
1 polymer ?
#
loop_
_entity_poly.entity_id
_entity_poly.type
_entity_poly.pdbx_seq_one_letter_code
_entity_poly.pdbx_strand_id
1 'polypeptide(L)'
;MPRQFDRGADPERASDDGAVAEIAGRLRTALGSQRYRLWFDGGARMRVDGSEVRVEATTQFVADWIGRNFRQELETAARAALGEQASVRLGVSGDPLPDRKGTYDDDIAARRVRARLSHAAGTTPAARPPTDAGAVMDAAPARRTEWRKLEDFVVGDGNRVAFDASRRVGESAPPEIHNLFLHGGVGLGKTHLLQGICQRRRERFPRERIRYTTGEQFTNEYVSSVRNGTLDAFRARMRRVDLLCIDDVHFIANKVATQNEFLHTLDAIDRVGRVVLASDEHPRQIRRVSEALLSRFMAGAVVRVDAPDRATRTAIAVRLAERRGMRLTPEAADAIAGTCVGSVREIEGAMARIAAHALVEGAAEAAISAALAARALREERTLRANGPLRPEEIVAQVSRRTGVDPGQLTDGSRHRRVVLARGLAVHLIRELTTLSYPEIARQFFGREGHSSALGADRRVRRQLERDESVPDLPGGPISLRELVDQLRHGLLRAPDGTMAR
;
A
#
# COMPACT_ATOMS: atom_id res chain seq x y z
N MET A 1 24.96 -16.13 -56.58
CA MET A 1 25.76 -16.53 -55.41
C MET A 1 25.60 -15.52 -54.28
N PRO A 2 24.64 -15.70 -53.35
CA PRO A 2 24.71 -15.09 -52.03
C PRO A 2 25.09 -16.16 -50.98
N ARG A 3 26.01 -15.77 -50.10
CA ARG A 3 26.67 -16.61 -49.09
C ARG A 3 25.69 -17.14 -48.05
N GLN A 4 25.63 -18.47 -47.93
CA GLN A 4 25.08 -19.20 -46.79
C GLN A 4 25.93 -18.88 -45.56
N PHE A 5 25.34 -18.21 -44.56
CA PHE A 5 25.87 -18.22 -43.20
C PHE A 5 25.42 -19.52 -42.55
N ASP A 6 26.34 -20.49 -42.55
CA ASP A 6 26.28 -21.70 -41.77
C ASP A 6 26.35 -21.30 -40.28
N ARG A 7 25.22 -21.37 -39.57
CA ARG A 7 25.19 -21.27 -38.11
C ARG A 7 25.48 -22.65 -37.55
N GLY A 8 26.77 -22.97 -37.42
CA GLY A 8 27.21 -24.05 -36.55
C GLY A 8 26.64 -23.84 -35.15
N ALA A 9 25.85 -24.79 -34.67
CA ALA A 9 25.39 -24.81 -33.29
C ALA A 9 26.60 -25.17 -32.39
N ASP A 10 26.96 -24.26 -31.49
CA ASP A 10 28.00 -24.46 -30.48
C ASP A 10 27.66 -25.67 -29.59
N PRO A 11 28.53 -26.70 -29.48
CA PRO A 11 28.27 -27.87 -28.65
C PRO A 11 28.22 -27.56 -27.14
N GLU A 12 28.88 -26.49 -26.68
CA GLU A 12 28.82 -26.04 -25.28
C GLU A 12 27.44 -25.49 -24.91
N ARG A 13 26.80 -24.70 -25.79
CA ARG A 13 25.45 -24.16 -25.57
C ARG A 13 24.39 -25.25 -25.45
N ALA A 14 24.56 -26.36 -26.16
CA ALA A 14 23.65 -27.50 -26.06
C ALA A 14 23.77 -28.23 -24.70
N SER A 15 24.95 -28.21 -24.08
CA SER A 15 25.17 -28.80 -22.75
C SER A 15 24.60 -27.94 -21.62
N ASP A 16 24.70 -26.61 -21.75
CA ASP A 16 24.17 -25.65 -20.77
C ASP A 16 22.63 -25.62 -20.77
N ASP A 17 22.01 -25.67 -21.95
CA ASP A 17 20.54 -25.73 -22.08
C ASP A 17 19.99 -27.06 -21.51
N GLY A 18 20.74 -28.15 -21.64
CA GLY A 18 20.42 -29.46 -21.05
C GLY A 18 20.45 -29.44 -19.51
N ALA A 19 21.51 -28.85 -18.94
CA ALA A 19 21.64 -28.70 -17.49
C ALA A 19 20.57 -27.76 -16.90
N VAL A 20 20.26 -26.65 -17.58
CA VAL A 20 19.17 -25.74 -17.18
C VAL A 20 17.82 -26.46 -17.19
N ALA A 21 17.54 -27.29 -18.21
CA ALA A 21 16.31 -28.06 -18.30
C ALA A 21 16.20 -29.11 -17.19
N GLU A 22 17.30 -29.76 -16.81
CA GLU A 22 17.34 -30.71 -15.72
C GLU A 22 17.09 -30.05 -14.36
N ILE A 23 17.78 -28.93 -14.07
CA ILE A 23 17.58 -28.17 -12.83
C ILE A 23 16.13 -27.66 -12.76
N ALA A 24 15.59 -27.14 -13.86
CA ALA A 24 14.20 -26.73 -13.98
C ALA A 24 13.21 -27.88 -13.71
N GLY A 25 13.48 -29.07 -14.23
CA GLY A 25 12.66 -30.27 -14.00
C GLY A 25 12.65 -30.70 -12.52
N ARG A 26 13.82 -30.68 -11.88
CA ARG A 26 13.97 -31.02 -10.46
C ARG A 26 13.28 -29.99 -9.56
N LEU A 27 13.44 -28.70 -9.85
CA LEU A 27 12.74 -27.62 -9.14
C LEU A 27 11.23 -27.68 -9.32
N ARG A 28 10.72 -28.02 -10.51
CA ARG A 28 9.28 -28.24 -10.73
C ARG A 28 8.74 -29.39 -9.87
N THR A 29 9.53 -30.42 -9.68
CA THR A 29 9.17 -31.59 -8.87
C THR A 29 9.18 -31.25 -7.37
N ALA A 30 10.22 -30.54 -6.90
CA ALA A 30 10.36 -30.15 -5.51
C ALA A 30 9.36 -29.06 -5.06
N LEU A 31 9.13 -28.05 -5.91
CA LEU A 31 8.30 -26.90 -5.58
C LEU A 31 6.83 -27.07 -6.01
N GLY A 32 6.56 -28.00 -6.92
CA GLY A 32 5.28 -28.13 -7.61
C GLY A 32 5.14 -27.17 -8.80
N SER A 33 4.44 -27.61 -9.85
CA SER A 33 4.35 -26.92 -11.15
C SER A 33 3.73 -25.51 -11.10
N GLN A 34 2.95 -25.21 -10.07
CA GLN A 34 2.30 -23.91 -9.88
C GLN A 34 3.25 -22.90 -9.23
N ARG A 35 3.99 -23.29 -8.19
CA ARG A 35 4.99 -22.42 -7.54
C ARG A 35 6.19 -22.18 -8.45
N TYR A 36 6.63 -23.22 -9.17
CA TYR A 36 7.69 -23.08 -10.15
C TYR A 36 7.34 -22.05 -11.24
N ARG A 37 6.15 -22.18 -11.87
CA ARG A 37 5.67 -21.21 -12.87
C ARG A 37 5.61 -19.78 -12.34
N LEU A 38 5.20 -19.62 -11.08
CA LEU A 38 4.98 -18.31 -10.47
C LEU A 38 6.28 -17.50 -10.32
N TRP A 39 7.39 -18.18 -10.03
CA TRP A 39 8.67 -17.55 -9.67
C TRP A 39 9.74 -17.68 -10.76
N PHE A 40 9.74 -18.78 -11.52
CA PHE A 40 10.79 -19.09 -12.50
C PHE A 40 10.35 -18.90 -13.96
N ASP A 41 9.10 -19.16 -14.35
CA ASP A 41 8.71 -19.00 -15.77
C ASP A 41 8.40 -17.53 -16.17
N GLY A 42 8.26 -16.62 -15.22
CA GLY A 42 7.94 -15.20 -15.49
C GLY A 42 8.57 -14.19 -14.53
N GLY A 43 9.53 -14.62 -13.72
CA GLY A 43 10.17 -13.80 -12.68
C GLY A 43 11.68 -13.97 -12.56
N ALA A 44 12.25 -15.04 -13.13
CA ALA A 44 13.69 -15.28 -13.15
C ALA A 44 14.12 -16.02 -14.41
N ARG A 45 15.34 -15.76 -14.89
CA ARG A 45 16.00 -16.54 -15.94
C ARG A 45 17.13 -17.32 -15.28
N MET A 46 17.25 -18.60 -15.64
CA MET A 46 18.37 -19.44 -15.19
C MET A 46 19.39 -19.59 -16.31
N ARG A 47 20.66 -19.46 -15.96
CA ARG A 47 21.80 -19.76 -16.81
C ARG A 47 22.76 -20.64 -16.01
N VAL A 48 23.38 -21.59 -16.69
CA VAL A 48 24.44 -22.42 -16.14
C VAL A 48 25.73 -21.99 -16.83
N ASP A 49 26.80 -21.84 -16.05
CA ASP A 49 28.15 -21.59 -16.53
C ASP A 49 29.09 -22.52 -15.77
N GLY A 50 29.41 -23.67 -16.38
CA GLY A 50 30.19 -24.74 -15.74
C GLY A 50 29.53 -25.28 -14.46
N SER A 51 30.10 -24.95 -13.30
CA SER A 51 29.60 -25.37 -11.97
C SER A 51 28.78 -24.28 -11.25
N GLU A 52 28.51 -23.16 -11.91
CA GLU A 52 27.74 -22.05 -11.35
C GLU A 52 26.35 -21.96 -11.99
N VAL A 53 25.31 -21.98 -11.15
CA VAL A 53 23.93 -21.71 -11.55
C VAL A 53 23.61 -20.26 -11.24
N ARG A 54 23.44 -19.45 -12.27
CA ARG A 54 23.02 -18.04 -12.15
C ARG A 54 21.52 -17.92 -12.35
N VAL A 55 20.83 -17.42 -11.33
CA VAL A 55 19.39 -17.15 -11.35
C VAL A 55 19.19 -15.64 -11.34
N GLU A 56 18.84 -15.08 -12.50
CA GLU A 56 18.65 -13.65 -12.71
C GLU A 56 17.17 -13.28 -12.64
N ALA A 57 16.75 -12.62 -11.56
CA ALA A 57 15.39 -12.17 -11.37
C ALA A 57 15.10 -10.81 -12.04
N THR A 58 13.83 -10.51 -12.29
CA THR A 58 13.41 -9.23 -12.88
C THR A 58 13.55 -8.03 -11.92
N THR A 59 13.68 -8.27 -10.62
CA THR A 59 13.86 -7.22 -9.59
C THR A 59 14.68 -7.77 -8.42
N GLN A 60 15.38 -6.90 -7.70
CA GLN A 60 16.15 -7.29 -6.49
C GLN A 60 15.25 -7.98 -5.45
N PHE A 61 14.02 -7.50 -5.30
CA PHE A 61 13.05 -8.09 -4.39
C PHE A 61 12.70 -9.55 -4.72
N VAL A 62 12.55 -9.88 -6.00
CA VAL A 62 12.28 -11.27 -6.44
C VAL A 62 13.52 -12.15 -6.22
N ALA A 63 14.72 -11.64 -6.49
CA ALA A 63 15.98 -12.35 -6.20
C ALA A 63 16.11 -12.65 -4.69
N ASP A 64 15.87 -11.67 -3.83
CA ASP A 64 15.96 -11.81 -2.37
C ASP A 64 14.87 -12.75 -1.82
N TRP A 65 13.71 -12.80 -2.47
CA TRP A 65 12.63 -13.70 -2.05
C TRP A 65 12.89 -15.14 -2.47
N ILE A 66 13.32 -15.37 -3.72
CA ILE A 66 13.75 -16.70 -4.20
C ILE A 66 14.92 -17.20 -3.34
N GLY A 67 15.89 -16.35 -3.03
CA GLY A 67 17.04 -16.68 -2.20
C GLY A 67 16.73 -16.92 -0.72
N ARG A 68 15.58 -16.48 -0.22
CA ARG A 68 15.13 -16.77 1.15
C ARG A 68 14.27 -18.02 1.22
N ASN A 69 13.44 -18.29 0.21
CA ASN A 69 12.42 -19.34 0.29
C ASN A 69 12.76 -20.61 -0.49
N PHE A 70 13.63 -20.55 -1.50
CA PHE A 70 13.93 -21.68 -2.38
C PHE A 70 15.43 -21.98 -2.52
N ARG A 71 16.27 -21.40 -1.64
CA ARG A 71 17.73 -21.57 -1.73
C ARG A 71 18.14 -23.03 -1.59
N GLN A 72 17.57 -23.74 -0.62
CA GLN A 72 17.93 -25.12 -0.35
C GLN A 72 17.55 -26.04 -1.52
N GLU A 73 16.37 -25.83 -2.11
CA GLU A 73 15.89 -26.56 -3.28
C GLU A 73 16.71 -26.23 -4.53
N LEU A 74 17.12 -24.97 -4.70
CA LEU A 74 18.02 -24.54 -5.77
C LEU A 74 19.39 -25.18 -5.66
N GLU A 75 20.00 -25.16 -4.48
CA GLU A 75 21.31 -25.77 -4.26
C GLU A 75 21.26 -27.30 -4.41
N THR A 76 20.17 -27.93 -3.96
CA THR A 76 19.97 -29.38 -4.11
C THR A 76 19.78 -29.75 -5.58
N ALA A 77 18.98 -28.98 -6.32
CA ALA A 77 18.77 -29.21 -7.75
C ALA A 77 20.06 -28.94 -8.57
N ALA A 78 20.82 -27.91 -8.20
CA ALA A 78 22.11 -27.58 -8.81
C ALA A 78 23.15 -28.68 -8.58
N ARG A 79 23.32 -29.15 -7.33
CA ARG A 79 24.26 -30.24 -7.01
C ARG A 79 23.89 -31.56 -7.66
N ALA A 80 22.59 -31.83 -7.81
CA ALA A 80 22.12 -33.05 -8.48
C ALA A 80 22.35 -33.04 -10.00
N ALA A 81 22.38 -31.86 -10.63
CA ALA A 81 22.58 -31.72 -12.08
C ALA A 81 24.04 -31.46 -12.48
N LEU A 82 24.82 -30.77 -11.64
CA LEU A 82 26.18 -30.30 -11.94
C LEU A 82 27.27 -30.89 -11.03
N GLY A 83 26.92 -31.74 -10.07
CA GLY A 83 27.84 -32.36 -9.11
C GLY A 83 28.02 -31.57 -7.80
N GLU A 84 28.74 -32.15 -6.83
CA GLU A 84 28.80 -31.61 -5.45
C GLU A 84 29.45 -30.22 -5.32
N GLN A 85 30.21 -29.79 -6.32
CA GLN A 85 30.87 -28.48 -6.36
C GLN A 85 29.97 -27.35 -6.90
N ALA A 86 28.69 -27.63 -7.17
CA ALA A 86 27.79 -26.66 -7.76
C ALA A 86 27.45 -25.50 -6.79
N SER A 87 27.57 -24.26 -7.27
CA SER A 87 27.23 -23.04 -6.52
C SER A 87 26.09 -22.28 -7.19
N VAL A 88 25.26 -21.60 -6.38
CA VAL A 88 24.09 -20.84 -6.87
C VAL A 88 24.29 -19.35 -6.59
N ARG A 89 24.26 -18.52 -7.65
CA ARG A 89 24.24 -17.06 -7.50
C ARG A 89 22.89 -16.50 -7.95
N LEU A 90 22.29 -15.70 -7.08
CA LEU A 90 21.07 -14.95 -7.36
C LEU A 90 21.44 -13.50 -7.65
N GLY A 91 20.90 -12.96 -8.74
CA GLY A 91 21.15 -11.59 -9.15
C GLY A 91 19.94 -10.98 -9.86
N VAL A 92 20.06 -9.73 -10.27
CA VAL A 92 19.04 -9.02 -11.05
C VAL A 92 19.52 -8.94 -12.49
N SER A 93 18.66 -9.28 -13.45
CA SER A 93 19.02 -9.16 -14.86
C SER A 93 19.05 -7.67 -15.25
N GLY A 94 20.17 -7.22 -15.83
CA GLY A 94 20.31 -5.87 -16.39
C GLY A 94 19.77 -5.72 -17.82
N ASP A 95 19.37 -6.82 -18.46
CA ASP A 95 18.84 -6.83 -19.83
C ASP A 95 17.33 -7.12 -19.85
N PRO A 96 16.54 -6.39 -20.67
CA PRO A 96 15.13 -6.71 -20.86
C PRO A 96 14.97 -8.11 -21.49
N LEU A 97 14.16 -8.95 -20.83
CA LEU A 97 13.75 -10.25 -21.37
C LEU A 97 13.09 -10.04 -22.77
N PRO A 98 13.41 -10.87 -23.79
CA PRO A 98 12.86 -10.69 -25.12
C PRO A 98 11.34 -10.90 -25.15
N ASP A 99 10.70 -10.03 -25.91
CA ASP A 99 9.30 -10.00 -26.34
C ASP A 99 8.20 -9.78 -25.30
N ARG A 100 8.01 -8.49 -25.00
CA ARG A 100 6.70 -7.85 -25.20
C ARG A 100 6.86 -6.34 -25.45
N LYS A 101 6.62 -5.90 -26.69
CA LYS A 101 6.43 -4.48 -27.01
C LYS A 101 5.27 -3.92 -26.17
N GLY A 102 5.58 -2.91 -25.36
CA GLY A 102 4.62 -2.15 -24.58
C GLY A 102 5.27 -1.63 -23.30
N THR A 103 5.71 -0.38 -23.34
CA THR A 103 6.26 0.44 -22.24
C THR A 103 5.80 0.01 -20.85
N TYR A 104 6.73 -0.52 -20.06
CA TYR A 104 6.51 -0.91 -18.66
C TYR A 104 7.10 0.14 -17.72
N ASP A 105 6.23 0.63 -16.84
CA ASP A 105 6.53 1.45 -15.67
C ASP A 105 6.90 0.49 -14.52
N ASP A 106 8.06 0.67 -13.89
CA ASP A 106 8.65 -0.24 -12.89
C ASP A 106 7.72 -0.51 -11.68
N ASP A 107 6.78 0.40 -11.42
CA ASP A 107 5.79 0.30 -10.34
C ASP A 107 4.74 -0.81 -10.56
N ILE A 108 4.45 -1.19 -11.80
CA ILE A 108 3.46 -2.24 -12.11
C ILE A 108 4.08 -3.63 -11.89
N ALA A 109 5.38 -3.79 -12.12
CA ALA A 109 6.09 -5.05 -11.85
C ALA A 109 6.13 -5.33 -10.35
N ALA A 110 6.47 -4.34 -9.53
CA ALA A 110 6.48 -4.44 -8.07
C ALA A 110 5.07 -4.71 -7.47
N ARG A 111 4.01 -4.13 -8.06
CA ARG A 111 2.62 -4.40 -7.68
C ARG A 111 2.16 -5.81 -8.05
N ARG A 112 2.55 -6.31 -9.23
CA ARG A 112 2.25 -7.69 -9.65
C ARG A 112 2.97 -8.73 -8.79
N VAL A 113 4.22 -8.47 -8.41
CA VAL A 113 4.96 -9.37 -7.50
C VAL A 113 4.33 -9.39 -6.11
N ARG A 114 3.89 -8.22 -5.58
CA ARG A 114 3.14 -8.16 -4.31
C ARG A 114 1.79 -8.87 -4.36
N ALA A 115 1.05 -8.73 -5.47
CA ALA A 115 -0.21 -9.47 -5.68
C ALA A 115 0.00 -10.99 -5.82
N ARG A 116 1.16 -11.41 -6.38
CA ARG A 116 1.56 -12.83 -6.51
C ARG A 116 1.99 -13.44 -5.18
N LEU A 117 2.63 -12.67 -4.29
CA LEU A 117 2.99 -13.11 -2.93
C LEU A 117 1.77 -13.43 -2.06
N SER A 118 0.69 -12.65 -2.19
CA SER A 118 -0.59 -12.94 -1.53
C SER A 118 -1.27 -14.22 -2.03
N HIS A 119 -0.93 -14.68 -3.24
CA HIS A 119 -1.43 -15.95 -3.80
C HIS A 119 -0.58 -17.17 -3.41
N ALA A 120 0.71 -16.99 -3.07
CA ALA A 120 1.60 -18.10 -2.72
C ALA A 120 1.42 -18.61 -1.27
N ALA A 121 0.83 -17.80 -0.38
CA ALA A 121 0.62 -18.11 1.04
C ALA A 121 -0.73 -18.80 1.37
N GLY A 122 -1.51 -19.22 0.36
CA GLY A 122 -2.79 -19.89 0.57
C GLY A 122 -3.08 -20.92 -0.52
N THR A 123 -3.09 -22.18 -0.13
CA THR A 123 -3.50 -23.34 -0.91
C THR A 123 -4.89 -23.18 -1.53
N THR A 124 -5.03 -23.38 -2.85
CA THR A 124 -6.25 -23.90 -3.51
C THR A 124 -5.97 -24.27 -4.97
N PRO A 125 -6.80 -25.12 -5.62
CA PRO A 125 -6.35 -26.35 -6.26
C PRO A 125 -6.27 -26.21 -7.78
N ALA A 126 -5.55 -27.15 -8.40
CA ALA A 126 -5.41 -27.30 -9.83
C ALA A 126 -6.76 -27.48 -10.54
N ALA A 127 -7.00 -26.68 -11.58
CA ALA A 127 -8.04 -26.91 -12.57
C ALA A 127 -7.64 -28.09 -13.48
N ARG A 128 -8.51 -29.10 -13.59
CA ARG A 128 -8.52 -30.10 -14.67
C ARG A 128 -9.44 -29.61 -15.81
N PRO A 129 -9.22 -30.07 -17.06
CA PRO A 129 -9.94 -29.61 -18.25
C PRO A 129 -11.38 -30.18 -18.30
N PRO A 130 -12.27 -29.60 -19.14
CA PRO A 130 -13.67 -29.97 -19.16
C PRO A 130 -13.86 -31.32 -19.88
N THR A 131 -14.64 -32.21 -19.27
CA THR A 131 -15.29 -33.31 -19.98
C THR A 131 -16.75 -33.34 -19.57
N ASP A 132 -17.59 -33.51 -20.59
CA ASP A 132 -19.04 -33.40 -20.59
C ASP A 132 -19.78 -34.40 -19.67
N ALA A 133 -21.06 -34.06 -19.46
CA ALA A 133 -22.20 -34.89 -19.09
C ALA A 133 -22.61 -34.95 -17.61
N GLY A 134 -23.73 -34.25 -17.36
CA GLY A 134 -24.75 -34.39 -16.30
C GLY A 134 -24.48 -35.26 -15.08
N ALA A 135 -24.35 -34.60 -13.92
CA ALA A 135 -24.94 -35.05 -12.65
C ALA A 135 -25.00 -33.87 -11.67
N VAL A 136 -26.17 -33.66 -11.08
CA VAL A 136 -26.43 -32.70 -10.01
C VAL A 136 -25.72 -33.21 -8.75
N MET A 137 -24.74 -32.48 -8.22
CA MET A 137 -24.19 -32.78 -6.90
C MET A 137 -23.77 -31.48 -6.21
N ASP A 138 -24.34 -31.27 -5.03
CA ASP A 138 -24.20 -30.11 -4.17
C ASP A 138 -22.74 -29.65 -4.05
N ALA A 139 -22.49 -28.43 -4.54
CA ALA A 139 -21.22 -27.77 -4.33
C ALA A 139 -21.06 -27.45 -2.84
N ALA A 140 -20.08 -28.10 -2.20
CA ALA A 140 -19.58 -27.72 -0.89
C ALA A 140 -19.36 -26.19 -0.82
N PRO A 141 -19.73 -25.53 0.28
CA PRO A 141 -19.79 -24.08 0.32
C PRO A 141 -18.38 -23.51 0.13
N ALA A 142 -18.21 -22.73 -0.94
CA ALA A 142 -17.07 -21.83 -1.08
C ALA A 142 -16.89 -21.09 0.25
N ARG A 143 -15.68 -21.09 0.83
CA ARG A 143 -15.34 -20.33 2.04
C ARG A 143 -15.98 -18.95 1.92
N ARG A 144 -17.08 -18.72 2.64
CA ARG A 144 -17.74 -17.42 2.68
C ARG A 144 -16.71 -16.49 3.29
N THR A 145 -16.12 -15.61 2.48
CA THR A 145 -15.41 -14.45 3.00
C THR A 145 -16.43 -13.71 3.84
N GLU A 146 -16.34 -13.84 5.16
CA GLU A 146 -17.31 -13.23 6.06
C GLU A 146 -17.19 -11.72 5.86
N TRP A 147 -18.28 -11.11 5.37
CA TRP A 147 -18.31 -9.68 5.13
C TRP A 147 -18.14 -8.94 6.45
N ARG A 148 -17.36 -7.85 6.43
CA ARG A 148 -17.18 -7.03 7.63
C ARG A 148 -18.52 -6.45 8.07
N LYS A 149 -18.74 -6.41 9.38
CA LYS A 149 -19.98 -5.99 10.05
C LYS A 149 -19.85 -4.57 10.57
N LEU A 150 -20.94 -3.78 10.57
CA LEU A 150 -20.90 -2.41 11.10
C LEU A 150 -20.63 -2.38 12.61
N GLU A 151 -21.07 -3.42 13.33
CA GLU A 151 -20.90 -3.59 14.78
C GLU A 151 -19.42 -3.75 15.20
N ASP A 152 -18.58 -4.19 14.28
CA ASP A 152 -17.14 -4.33 14.46
C ASP A 152 -16.37 -3.03 14.14
N PHE A 153 -17.05 -2.02 13.57
CA PHE A 153 -16.43 -0.76 13.21
C PHE A 153 -16.29 0.14 14.44
N VAL A 154 -15.07 0.60 14.72
CA VAL A 154 -14.80 1.51 15.84
C VAL A 154 -15.02 2.95 15.40
N VAL A 155 -15.97 3.61 16.06
CA VAL A 155 -16.38 4.98 15.75
C VAL A 155 -15.55 5.97 16.56
N GLY A 156 -15.02 6.98 15.87
CA GLY A 156 -14.32 8.14 16.43
C GLY A 156 -14.69 9.40 15.65
N ASP A 157 -14.17 10.55 16.05
CA ASP A 157 -14.62 11.83 15.48
C ASP A 157 -14.31 11.97 13.98
N GLY A 158 -13.19 11.42 13.51
CA GLY A 158 -12.80 11.43 12.10
C GLY A 158 -13.63 10.52 11.17
N ASN A 159 -14.47 9.63 11.72
CA ASN A 159 -15.24 8.68 10.91
C ASN A 159 -16.73 8.59 11.28
N ARG A 160 -17.18 9.35 12.29
CA ARG A 160 -18.56 9.33 12.81
C ARG A 160 -19.61 9.59 11.74
N VAL A 161 -19.43 10.64 10.94
CA VAL A 161 -20.38 11.00 9.88
C VAL A 161 -20.46 9.91 8.81
N ALA A 162 -19.33 9.32 8.44
CA ALA A 162 -19.28 8.22 7.48
C ALA A 162 -19.98 6.96 8.02
N PHE A 163 -19.78 6.65 9.30
CA PHE A 163 -20.46 5.55 9.97
C PHE A 163 -21.97 5.76 10.04
N ASP A 164 -22.43 6.95 10.46
CA ASP A 164 -23.86 7.25 10.56
C ASP A 164 -24.55 7.25 9.20
N ALA A 165 -23.91 7.80 8.16
CA ALA A 165 -24.41 7.74 6.79
C ALA A 165 -24.51 6.28 6.30
N SER A 166 -23.48 5.48 6.56
CA SER A 166 -23.46 4.04 6.23
C SER A 166 -24.59 3.30 6.94
N ARG A 167 -24.80 3.58 8.22
CA ARG A 167 -25.88 2.99 9.01
C ARG A 167 -27.26 3.32 8.41
N ARG A 168 -27.53 4.59 8.08
CA ARG A 168 -28.79 5.01 7.44
C ARG A 168 -29.04 4.30 6.12
N VAL A 169 -28.02 4.16 5.26
CA VAL A 169 -28.16 3.40 4.01
C VAL A 169 -28.52 1.93 4.28
N GLY A 170 -27.86 1.30 5.27
CA GLY A 170 -28.11 -0.09 5.65
C GLY A 170 -29.47 -0.33 6.33
N GLU A 171 -30.06 0.69 6.95
CA GLU A 171 -31.21 0.54 7.86
C GLU A 171 -32.52 1.15 7.34
N SER A 172 -32.49 2.27 6.62
CA SER A 172 -33.71 3.05 6.33
C SER A 172 -34.58 2.45 5.22
N ALA A 173 -35.89 2.41 5.45
CA ALA A 173 -36.94 2.11 4.46
C ALA A 173 -38.17 3.01 4.75
N PRO A 174 -38.52 3.99 3.89
CA PRO A 174 -37.91 4.28 2.58
C PRO A 174 -36.45 4.75 2.66
N PRO A 175 -35.69 4.70 1.55
CA PRO A 175 -34.32 5.21 1.51
C PRO A 175 -34.24 6.70 1.88
N GLU A 176 -33.43 7.03 2.88
CA GLU A 176 -33.06 8.42 3.20
C GLU A 176 -31.89 8.92 2.34
N ILE A 177 -30.95 8.02 2.05
CA ILE A 177 -29.76 8.30 1.25
C ILE A 177 -29.74 7.32 0.08
N HIS A 178 -29.97 7.84 -1.12
CA HIS A 178 -29.92 7.06 -2.37
C HIS A 178 -28.49 6.91 -2.87
N ASN A 179 -27.71 7.99 -2.83
CA ASN A 179 -26.34 8.04 -3.33
C ASN A 179 -25.40 8.47 -2.21
N LEU A 180 -24.45 7.60 -1.86
CA LEU A 180 -23.41 7.85 -0.87
C LEU A 180 -22.03 7.66 -1.50
N PHE A 181 -21.19 8.69 -1.45
CA PHE A 181 -19.80 8.64 -1.89
C PHE A 181 -18.87 8.80 -0.69
N LEU A 182 -18.20 7.70 -0.29
CA LEU A 182 -17.19 7.71 0.75
C LEU A 182 -15.81 7.97 0.15
N HIS A 183 -15.06 8.93 0.70
CA HIS A 183 -13.70 9.19 0.26
C HIS A 183 -12.73 9.40 1.43
N GLY A 184 -11.45 9.16 1.22
CA GLY A 184 -10.42 9.32 2.24
C GLY A 184 -9.21 8.44 1.94
N GLY A 185 -8.10 8.64 2.64
CA GLY A 185 -6.86 7.90 2.41
C GLY A 185 -6.98 6.36 2.49
N VAL A 186 -5.90 5.70 2.09
CA VAL A 186 -5.81 4.23 2.09
C VAL A 186 -5.91 3.69 3.52
N GLY A 187 -6.67 2.62 3.71
CA GLY A 187 -6.72 1.91 4.99
C GLY A 187 -7.49 2.64 6.11
N LEU A 188 -8.41 3.54 5.77
CA LEU A 188 -9.25 4.26 6.74
C LEU A 188 -10.63 3.61 7.01
N GLY A 189 -10.88 2.43 6.43
CA GLY A 189 -12.11 1.65 6.70
C GLY A 189 -13.24 1.80 5.69
N LYS A 190 -13.02 2.44 4.53
CA LYS A 190 -14.03 2.56 3.45
C LYS A 190 -14.61 1.21 3.03
N THR A 191 -13.75 0.22 2.73
CA THR A 191 -14.18 -1.16 2.41
C THR A 191 -14.98 -1.81 3.53
N HIS A 192 -14.62 -1.55 4.80
CA HIS A 192 -15.36 -2.06 5.95
C HIS A 192 -16.77 -1.46 5.99
N LEU A 193 -16.90 -0.15 5.81
CA LEU A 193 -18.20 0.52 5.74
C LEU A 193 -19.06 -0.02 4.58
N LEU A 194 -18.50 -0.15 3.37
CA LEU A 194 -19.23 -0.71 2.21
C LEU A 194 -19.74 -2.13 2.48
N GLN A 195 -18.87 -3.02 2.98
CA GLN A 195 -19.25 -4.39 3.30
C GLN A 195 -20.27 -4.44 4.44
N GLY A 196 -20.11 -3.57 5.45
CA GLY A 196 -21.03 -3.43 6.57
C GLY A 196 -22.43 -2.99 6.15
N ILE A 197 -22.53 -2.02 5.23
CA ILE A 197 -23.81 -1.62 4.64
C ILE A 197 -24.46 -2.82 3.95
N CYS A 198 -23.72 -3.52 3.09
CA CYS A 198 -24.26 -4.66 2.36
C CYS A 198 -24.72 -5.78 3.31
N GLN A 199 -23.94 -6.07 4.35
CA GLN A 199 -24.26 -7.10 5.34
C GLN A 199 -25.50 -6.72 6.14
N ARG A 200 -25.56 -5.49 6.68
CA ARG A 200 -26.70 -5.02 7.45
C ARG A 200 -27.99 -4.99 6.61
N ARG A 201 -27.89 -4.58 5.35
CA ARG A 201 -29.01 -4.56 4.42
C ARG A 201 -29.52 -5.97 4.12
N ARG A 202 -28.62 -6.95 3.92
CA ARG A 202 -29.00 -8.36 3.73
C ARG A 202 -29.73 -8.94 4.93
N GLU A 203 -29.28 -8.60 6.14
CA GLU A 203 -29.90 -9.05 7.39
C GLU A 203 -31.30 -8.46 7.56
N ARG A 204 -31.47 -7.17 7.28
CA ARG A 204 -32.76 -6.46 7.49
C ARG A 204 -33.75 -6.63 6.35
N PHE A 205 -33.28 -6.78 5.11
CA PHE A 205 -34.10 -6.88 3.91
C PHE A 205 -33.68 -8.10 3.05
N PRO A 206 -34.02 -9.34 3.46
CA PRO A 206 -33.52 -10.56 2.81
C PRO A 206 -33.94 -10.75 1.34
N ARG A 207 -34.96 -10.01 0.89
CA ARG A 207 -35.47 -10.05 -0.50
C ARG A 207 -34.78 -9.05 -1.44
N GLU A 208 -34.00 -8.10 -0.90
CA GLU A 208 -33.28 -7.12 -1.71
C GLU A 208 -32.06 -7.75 -2.39
N ARG A 209 -31.85 -7.38 -3.66
CA ARG A 209 -30.72 -7.80 -4.48
C ARG A 209 -29.56 -6.85 -4.22
N ILE A 210 -28.57 -7.33 -3.47
CA ILE A 210 -27.45 -6.53 -3.00
C ILE A 210 -26.16 -7.00 -3.68
N ARG A 211 -25.47 -6.08 -4.35
CA ARG A 211 -24.22 -6.33 -5.07
C ARG A 211 -23.09 -5.47 -4.50
N TYR A 212 -21.98 -6.14 -4.16
CA TYR A 212 -20.69 -5.50 -3.89
C TYR A 212 -19.71 -5.91 -5.00
N THR A 213 -18.92 -4.95 -5.49
CA THR A 213 -17.83 -5.16 -6.46
C THR A 213 -16.76 -4.09 -6.28
N THR A 214 -15.58 -4.26 -6.88
CA THR A 214 -14.59 -3.17 -7.02
C THR A 214 -14.69 -2.53 -8.39
N GLY A 215 -14.16 -1.31 -8.55
CA GLY A 215 -14.06 -0.63 -9.84
C GLY A 215 -13.20 -1.40 -10.86
N GLU A 216 -12.15 -2.07 -10.38
CA GLU A 216 -11.34 -2.98 -11.20
C GLU A 216 -12.15 -4.19 -11.68
N GLN A 217 -12.89 -4.86 -10.78
CA GLN A 217 -13.71 -6.00 -11.13
C GLN A 217 -14.84 -5.61 -12.09
N PHE A 218 -15.49 -4.46 -11.88
CA PHE A 218 -16.47 -3.91 -12.81
C PHE A 218 -15.86 -3.74 -14.21
N THR A 219 -14.66 -3.15 -14.28
CA THR A 219 -13.92 -2.95 -15.53
C THR A 219 -13.62 -4.27 -16.24
N ASN A 220 -13.14 -5.26 -15.50
CA ASN A 220 -12.76 -6.57 -16.04
C ASN A 220 -13.99 -7.36 -16.53
N GLU A 221 -15.08 -7.36 -15.75
CA GLU A 221 -16.34 -7.99 -16.15
C GLU A 221 -16.93 -7.32 -17.40
N TYR A 222 -16.90 -5.99 -17.48
CA TYR A 222 -17.34 -5.25 -18.67
C TYR A 222 -16.52 -5.65 -19.90
N VAL A 223 -15.19 -5.55 -19.83
CA VAL A 223 -14.30 -5.89 -20.96
C VAL A 223 -14.49 -7.34 -21.40
N SER A 224 -14.62 -8.28 -20.47
CA SER A 224 -14.89 -9.68 -20.79
C SER A 224 -16.24 -9.85 -21.47
N SER A 225 -17.28 -9.14 -21.01
CA SER A 225 -18.62 -9.25 -21.59
C SER A 225 -18.69 -8.71 -23.02
N VAL A 226 -17.95 -7.64 -23.31
CA VAL A 226 -17.83 -7.09 -24.67
C VAL A 226 -17.13 -8.09 -25.59
N ARG A 227 -16.01 -8.68 -25.14
CA ARG A 227 -15.26 -9.68 -25.92
C ARG A 227 -16.07 -10.94 -26.22
N ASN A 228 -16.88 -11.38 -25.27
CA ASN A 228 -17.63 -12.63 -25.35
C ASN A 228 -19.06 -12.44 -25.86
N GLY A 229 -19.47 -11.22 -26.26
CA GLY A 229 -20.83 -10.95 -26.71
C GLY A 229 -21.93 -11.13 -25.64
N THR A 230 -21.59 -10.99 -24.35
CA THR A 230 -22.49 -11.24 -23.20
C THR A 230 -22.85 -9.97 -22.43
N LEU A 231 -22.89 -8.83 -23.12
CA LEU A 231 -23.10 -7.51 -22.49
C LEU A 231 -24.46 -7.38 -21.78
N ASP A 232 -25.51 -8.00 -22.31
CA ASP A 232 -26.84 -7.94 -21.68
C ASP A 232 -26.89 -8.69 -20.35
N ALA A 233 -26.18 -9.82 -20.24
CA ALA A 233 -26.05 -10.56 -18.98
C ALA A 233 -25.28 -9.73 -17.94
N PHE A 234 -24.21 -9.05 -18.35
CA PHE A 234 -23.49 -8.11 -17.49
C PHE A 234 -24.40 -6.99 -16.99
N ARG A 235 -25.15 -6.34 -17.89
CA ARG A 235 -26.08 -5.26 -17.55
C ARG A 235 -27.19 -5.73 -16.60
N ALA A 236 -27.76 -6.91 -16.83
CA ALA A 236 -28.77 -7.47 -15.96
C ALA A 236 -28.22 -7.67 -14.53
N ARG A 237 -27.02 -8.22 -14.38
CA ARG A 237 -26.39 -8.42 -13.06
C ARG A 237 -26.04 -7.11 -12.35
N MET A 238 -25.61 -6.09 -13.08
CA MET A 238 -25.18 -4.81 -12.49
C MET A 238 -26.33 -3.85 -12.21
N ARG A 239 -27.40 -3.87 -13.03
CA ARG A 239 -28.49 -2.87 -12.97
C ARG A 239 -29.75 -3.38 -12.27
N ARG A 240 -29.98 -4.69 -12.18
CA ARG A 240 -31.15 -5.27 -11.49
C ARG A 240 -30.86 -5.50 -10.01
N VAL A 241 -30.49 -4.44 -9.30
CA VAL A 241 -30.10 -4.46 -7.89
C VAL A 241 -30.79 -3.34 -7.12
N ASP A 242 -31.07 -3.59 -5.85
CA ASP A 242 -31.69 -2.63 -4.94
C ASP A 242 -30.61 -1.83 -4.17
N LEU A 243 -29.40 -2.38 -4.09
CA LEU A 243 -28.18 -1.73 -3.59
C LEU A 243 -26.96 -2.17 -4.42
N LEU A 244 -26.25 -1.19 -4.96
CA LEU A 244 -24.95 -1.37 -5.61
C LEU A 244 -23.85 -0.67 -4.80
N CYS A 245 -22.91 -1.45 -4.27
CA CYS A 245 -21.72 -0.95 -3.60
C CYS A 245 -20.49 -1.17 -4.49
N ILE A 246 -19.74 -0.10 -4.78
CA ILE A 246 -18.51 -0.16 -5.58
C ILE A 246 -17.35 0.43 -4.82
N ASP A 247 -16.35 -0.41 -4.56
CA ASP A 247 -15.09 -0.01 -3.93
C ASP A 247 -14.06 0.46 -4.96
N ASP A 248 -13.12 1.29 -4.53
CA ASP A 248 -12.00 1.81 -5.35
C ASP A 248 -12.42 2.35 -6.74
N VAL A 249 -13.43 3.23 -6.78
CA VAL A 249 -14.00 3.79 -8.02
C VAL A 249 -12.99 4.56 -8.88
N HIS A 250 -11.92 5.09 -8.27
CA HIS A 250 -10.83 5.76 -8.99
C HIS A 250 -10.18 4.88 -10.08
N PHE A 251 -10.26 3.54 -9.99
CA PHE A 251 -9.77 2.65 -11.07
C PHE A 251 -10.59 2.73 -12.37
N ILE A 252 -11.86 3.14 -12.31
CA ILE A 252 -12.72 3.27 -13.50
C ILE A 252 -12.30 4.47 -14.36
N ALA A 253 -11.70 5.49 -13.75
CA ALA A 253 -11.40 6.77 -14.41
C ALA A 253 -10.38 6.66 -15.57
N ASN A 254 -9.60 5.58 -15.67
CA ASN A 254 -8.57 5.48 -16.72
C ASN A 254 -9.09 5.00 -18.09
N LYS A 255 -10.35 4.58 -18.22
CA LYS A 255 -10.88 4.00 -19.47
C LYS A 255 -12.23 4.61 -19.85
N VAL A 256 -12.25 5.42 -20.91
CA VAL A 256 -13.46 6.15 -21.37
C VAL A 256 -14.66 5.23 -21.62
N ALA A 257 -14.46 4.10 -22.33
CA ALA A 257 -15.55 3.15 -22.60
C ALA A 257 -16.14 2.56 -21.31
N THR A 258 -15.30 2.27 -20.31
CA THR A 258 -15.74 1.77 -19.01
C THR A 258 -16.47 2.85 -18.21
N GLN A 259 -15.99 4.10 -18.27
CA GLN A 259 -16.67 5.24 -17.64
C GLN A 259 -18.09 5.42 -18.19
N ASN A 260 -18.27 5.33 -19.50
CA ASN A 260 -19.59 5.47 -20.14
C ASN A 260 -20.54 4.34 -19.71
N GLU A 261 -20.10 3.09 -19.73
CA GLU A 261 -20.94 1.98 -19.26
C GLU A 261 -21.23 2.08 -17.77
N PHE A 262 -20.29 2.59 -16.97
CA PHE A 262 -20.50 2.84 -15.55
C PHE A 262 -21.55 3.93 -15.32
N LEU A 263 -21.47 5.05 -16.05
CA LEU A 263 -22.47 6.11 -16.01
C LEU A 263 -23.88 5.56 -16.31
N HIS A 264 -24.04 4.79 -17.38
CA HIS A 264 -25.31 4.16 -17.73
C HIS A 264 -25.80 3.16 -16.66
N THR A 265 -24.88 2.52 -15.94
CA THR A 265 -25.22 1.63 -14.83
C THR A 265 -25.76 2.43 -13.64
N LEU A 266 -25.13 3.57 -13.31
CA LEU A 266 -25.61 4.47 -12.27
C LEU A 266 -27.00 5.02 -12.61
N ASP A 267 -27.17 5.53 -13.83
CA ASP A 267 -28.45 6.02 -14.36
C ASP A 267 -29.61 5.02 -14.21
N ALA A 268 -29.32 3.75 -14.46
CA ALA A 268 -30.33 2.69 -14.39
C ALA A 268 -30.77 2.39 -12.95
N ILE A 269 -29.90 2.60 -11.97
CA ILE A 269 -30.16 2.29 -10.56
C ILE A 269 -30.75 3.49 -9.83
N ASP A 270 -30.32 4.71 -10.16
CA ASP A 270 -30.67 5.97 -9.48
C ASP A 270 -32.18 6.20 -9.34
N ARG A 271 -32.98 5.62 -10.24
CA ARG A 271 -34.44 5.75 -10.25
C ARG A 271 -35.18 4.96 -9.17
N VAL A 272 -34.58 3.89 -8.63
CA VAL A 272 -35.29 2.92 -7.76
C VAL A 272 -34.41 2.36 -6.64
N GLY A 273 -33.11 2.25 -6.86
CA GLY A 273 -32.16 1.63 -5.95
C GLY A 273 -31.29 2.63 -5.18
N ARG A 274 -30.21 2.09 -4.61
CA ARG A 274 -29.19 2.84 -3.87
C ARG A 274 -27.82 2.56 -4.47
N VAL A 275 -26.98 3.57 -4.51
CA VAL A 275 -25.57 3.44 -4.91
C VAL A 275 -24.68 3.92 -3.78
N VAL A 276 -23.71 3.09 -3.39
CA VAL A 276 -22.64 3.46 -2.47
C VAL A 276 -21.30 3.30 -3.16
N LEU A 277 -20.53 4.37 -3.21
CA LEU A 277 -19.24 4.42 -3.88
C LEU A 277 -18.15 4.69 -2.86
N ALA A 278 -16.97 4.09 -3.04
CA ALA A 278 -15.78 4.42 -2.27
C ALA A 278 -14.59 4.76 -3.17
N SER A 279 -13.79 5.74 -2.74
CA SER A 279 -12.57 6.17 -3.44
C SER A 279 -11.49 6.63 -2.46
N ASP A 280 -10.22 6.51 -2.84
CA ASP A 280 -9.13 7.09 -2.08
C ASP A 280 -9.07 8.63 -2.21
N GLU A 281 -9.67 9.16 -3.27
CA GLU A 281 -9.67 10.58 -3.62
C GLU A 281 -11.10 11.15 -3.62
N HIS A 282 -11.23 12.43 -3.28
CA HIS A 282 -12.49 13.17 -3.42
C HIS A 282 -12.93 13.16 -4.90
N PRO A 283 -14.24 13.13 -5.24
CA PRO A 283 -14.70 13.08 -6.64
C PRO A 283 -14.01 14.09 -7.58
N ARG A 284 -13.86 15.34 -7.13
CA ARG A 284 -13.18 16.43 -7.87
C ARG A 284 -11.67 16.24 -8.06
N GLN A 285 -11.04 15.35 -7.31
CA GLN A 285 -9.60 15.07 -7.35
C GLN A 285 -9.27 13.83 -8.19
N ILE A 286 -10.27 13.00 -8.51
CA ILE A 286 -10.10 11.81 -9.35
C ILE A 286 -9.64 12.23 -10.74
N ARG A 287 -8.40 11.90 -11.07
CA ARG A 287 -7.82 12.22 -12.38
C ARG A 287 -8.57 11.51 -13.49
N ARG A 288 -8.82 12.21 -14.60
CA ARG A 288 -9.41 11.68 -15.85
C ARG A 288 -10.85 11.17 -15.72
N VAL A 289 -11.56 11.53 -14.65
CA VAL A 289 -13.00 11.30 -14.56
C VAL A 289 -13.75 12.25 -15.50
N SER A 290 -14.75 11.75 -16.22
CA SER A 290 -15.63 12.57 -17.06
C SER A 290 -16.51 13.49 -16.22
N GLU A 291 -16.86 14.66 -16.77
CA GLU A 291 -17.76 15.62 -16.12
C GLU A 291 -19.12 15.00 -15.77
N ALA A 292 -19.64 14.12 -16.63
CA ALA A 292 -20.88 13.42 -16.41
C ALA A 292 -20.81 12.50 -15.17
N LEU A 293 -19.75 11.70 -15.03
CA LEU A 293 -19.55 10.88 -13.82
C LEU A 293 -19.31 11.74 -12.58
N LEU A 294 -18.53 12.81 -12.69
CA LEU A 294 -18.30 13.74 -11.58
C LEU A 294 -19.62 14.34 -11.09
N SER A 295 -20.49 14.76 -12.01
CA SER A 295 -21.84 15.25 -11.69
C SER A 295 -22.64 14.21 -10.89
N ARG A 296 -22.60 12.93 -11.28
CA ARG A 296 -23.28 11.86 -10.54
C ARG A 296 -22.67 11.54 -9.19
N PHE A 297 -21.35 11.57 -9.07
CA PHE A 297 -20.68 11.38 -7.79
C PHE A 297 -21.03 12.50 -6.79
N MET A 298 -21.25 13.72 -7.30
CA MET A 298 -21.61 14.88 -6.50
C MET A 298 -23.13 15.02 -6.26
N ALA A 299 -23.98 14.24 -6.95
CA ALA A 299 -25.43 14.33 -6.84
C ALA A 299 -26.00 13.77 -5.52
N GLY A 300 -25.16 13.13 -4.69
CA GLY A 300 -25.54 12.53 -3.42
C GLY A 300 -24.73 13.03 -2.23
N ALA A 301 -24.78 12.29 -1.12
CA ALA A 301 -23.98 12.56 0.06
C ALA A 301 -22.50 12.22 -0.20
N VAL A 302 -21.61 13.21 -0.20
CA VAL A 302 -20.17 13.01 -0.29
C VAL A 302 -19.57 13.15 1.11
N VAL A 303 -19.03 12.06 1.65
CA VAL A 303 -18.58 11.99 3.04
C VAL A 303 -17.12 11.56 3.12
N ARG A 304 -16.34 12.34 3.87
CA ARG A 304 -14.93 12.06 4.13
C ARG A 304 -14.76 11.08 5.30
N VAL A 305 -13.79 10.20 5.18
CA VAL A 305 -13.27 9.35 6.26
C VAL A 305 -11.85 9.81 6.56
N ASP A 306 -11.64 10.34 7.76
CA ASP A 306 -10.35 10.86 8.22
C ASP A 306 -9.55 9.81 9.00
N ALA A 307 -8.25 10.08 9.17
CA ALA A 307 -7.39 9.23 9.98
C ALA A 307 -7.85 9.21 11.44
N PRO A 308 -7.85 8.04 12.12
CA PRO A 308 -8.27 7.95 13.51
C PRO A 308 -7.31 8.67 14.44
N ASP A 309 -7.85 9.39 15.42
CA ASP A 309 -7.07 9.95 16.54
C ASP A 309 -6.50 8.84 17.44
N ARG A 310 -5.64 9.21 18.40
CA ARG A 310 -4.97 8.23 19.27
C ARG A 310 -5.98 7.37 20.05
N ALA A 311 -7.03 7.97 20.59
CA ALA A 311 -8.05 7.26 21.37
C ALA A 311 -8.77 6.21 20.50
N THR A 312 -9.16 6.59 19.29
CA THR A 312 -9.78 5.72 18.29
C THR A 312 -8.82 4.61 17.87
N ARG A 313 -7.53 4.91 17.66
CA ARG A 313 -6.51 3.90 17.34
C ARG A 313 -6.33 2.87 18.45
N THR A 314 -6.31 3.31 19.71
CA THR A 314 -6.25 2.40 20.87
C THR A 314 -7.47 1.46 20.87
N ALA A 315 -8.67 2.01 20.71
CA ALA A 315 -9.90 1.21 20.66
C ALA A 315 -9.92 0.22 19.46
N ILE A 316 -9.41 0.64 18.30
CA ILE A 316 -9.22 -0.23 17.13
C ILE A 316 -8.25 -1.38 17.45
N ALA A 317 -7.11 -1.09 18.08
CA ALA A 317 -6.13 -2.11 18.44
C ALA A 317 -6.72 -3.15 19.39
N VAL A 318 -7.46 -2.71 20.42
CA VAL A 318 -8.16 -3.60 21.35
C VAL A 318 -9.17 -4.47 20.61
N ARG A 319 -10.06 -3.88 19.79
CA ARG A 319 -11.07 -4.63 19.04
C ARG A 319 -10.46 -5.66 18.08
N LEU A 320 -9.37 -5.31 17.42
CA LEU A 320 -8.65 -6.21 16.51
C LEU A 320 -7.94 -7.35 17.23
N ALA A 321 -7.52 -7.13 18.48
CA ALA A 321 -6.96 -8.16 19.35
C ALA A 321 -8.05 -9.14 19.80
N GLU A 322 -9.19 -8.63 20.27
CA GLU A 322 -10.34 -9.44 20.68
C GLU A 322 -10.83 -10.36 19.56
N ARG A 323 -10.95 -9.83 18.32
CA ARG A 323 -11.31 -10.63 17.14
C ARG A 323 -10.32 -11.76 16.81
N ARG A 324 -9.09 -11.67 17.32
CA ARG A 324 -8.05 -12.69 17.16
C ARG A 324 -7.88 -13.57 18.40
N GLY A 325 -8.73 -13.40 19.42
CA GLY A 325 -8.59 -14.11 20.70
C GLY A 325 -7.42 -13.64 21.56
N MET A 326 -6.81 -12.49 21.25
CA MET A 326 -5.71 -11.91 22.02
C MET A 326 -6.23 -10.89 23.04
N ARG A 327 -5.57 -10.82 24.19
CA ARG A 327 -5.78 -9.76 25.19
C ARG A 327 -4.58 -8.83 25.22
N LEU A 328 -4.80 -7.53 25.06
CA LEU A 328 -3.75 -6.50 25.19
C LEU A 328 -3.80 -5.92 26.60
N THR A 329 -2.64 -5.64 27.21
CA THR A 329 -2.61 -4.72 28.35
C THR A 329 -2.87 -3.29 27.89
N PRO A 330 -3.36 -2.38 28.77
CA PRO A 330 -3.58 -0.98 28.41
C PRO A 330 -2.34 -0.30 27.81
N GLU A 331 -1.16 -0.61 28.35
CA GLU A 331 0.12 -0.07 27.91
C GLU A 331 0.51 -0.62 26.54
N ALA A 332 0.21 -1.89 26.25
CA ALA A 332 0.43 -2.48 24.94
C ALA A 332 -0.46 -1.83 23.87
N ALA A 333 -1.74 -1.62 24.18
CA ALA A 333 -2.69 -0.96 23.28
C ALA A 333 -2.26 0.49 22.99
N ASP A 334 -1.83 1.24 24.01
CA ASP A 334 -1.33 2.61 23.83
C ASP A 334 0.00 2.64 23.05
N ALA A 335 0.91 1.68 23.28
CA ALA A 335 2.16 1.57 22.52
C ALA A 335 1.92 1.31 21.02
N ILE A 336 0.93 0.48 20.68
CA ILE A 336 0.49 0.24 19.30
C ILE A 336 -0.09 1.52 18.70
N ALA A 337 -0.99 2.19 19.42
CA ALA A 337 -1.65 3.42 18.96
C ALA A 337 -0.66 4.59 18.77
N GLY A 338 0.40 4.64 19.56
CA GLY A 338 1.50 5.60 19.43
C GLY A 338 2.44 5.30 18.25
N THR A 339 2.59 4.04 17.87
CA THR A 339 3.49 3.63 16.77
C THR A 339 2.78 3.67 15.41
N CYS A 340 1.53 3.20 15.33
CA CYS A 340 0.77 3.04 14.10
C CYS A 340 -0.12 4.27 13.82
N VAL A 341 0.49 5.41 13.45
CA VAL A 341 -0.23 6.70 13.31
C VAL A 341 -0.97 6.86 11.96
N GLY A 342 -0.59 6.12 10.92
CA GLY A 342 -1.03 6.41 9.55
C GLY A 342 -2.40 5.85 9.19
N SER A 343 -2.59 4.53 9.28
CA SER A 343 -3.82 3.87 8.83
C SER A 343 -4.22 2.68 9.71
N VAL A 344 -5.49 2.28 9.63
CA VAL A 344 -5.97 1.07 10.32
C VAL A 344 -5.24 -0.19 9.83
N ARG A 345 -4.77 -0.19 8.57
CA ARG A 345 -3.96 -1.28 8.02
C ARG A 345 -2.61 -1.43 8.73
N GLU A 346 -2.01 -0.34 9.19
CA GLU A 346 -0.78 -0.41 10.00
C GLU A 346 -1.05 -1.08 11.34
N ILE A 347 -2.18 -0.77 11.97
CA ILE A 347 -2.61 -1.42 13.22
C ILE A 347 -2.89 -2.90 12.97
N GLU A 348 -3.61 -3.26 11.89
CA GLU A 348 -3.83 -4.66 11.51
C GLU A 348 -2.50 -5.41 11.28
N GLY A 349 -1.52 -4.78 10.63
CA GLY A 349 -0.18 -5.34 10.41
C GLY A 349 0.64 -5.48 11.70
N ALA A 350 0.56 -4.48 12.58
CA ALA A 350 1.15 -4.52 13.92
C ALA A 350 0.59 -5.69 14.73
N MET A 351 -0.73 -5.86 14.73
CA MET A 351 -1.39 -6.98 15.41
C MET A 351 -0.96 -8.33 14.85
N ALA A 352 -0.81 -8.45 13.53
CA ALA A 352 -0.33 -9.69 12.91
C ALA A 352 1.12 -10.04 13.34
N ARG A 353 2.01 -9.05 13.42
CA ARG A 353 3.38 -9.24 13.91
C ARG A 353 3.41 -9.62 15.39
N ILE A 354 2.64 -8.92 16.22
CA ILE A 354 2.52 -9.23 17.65
C ILE A 354 2.03 -10.66 17.85
N ALA A 355 1.02 -11.09 17.10
CA ALA A 355 0.53 -12.47 17.15
C ALA A 355 1.61 -13.48 16.76
N ALA A 356 2.39 -13.21 15.71
CA ALA A 356 3.50 -14.06 15.30
C ALA A 356 4.56 -14.18 16.40
N HIS A 357 4.93 -13.07 17.05
CA HIS A 357 5.86 -13.09 18.18
C HIS A 357 5.33 -13.87 19.38
N ALA A 358 4.05 -13.67 19.74
CA ALA A 358 3.42 -14.39 20.85
C ALA A 358 3.41 -15.91 20.64
N LEU A 359 3.21 -16.36 19.39
CA LEU A 359 3.25 -17.78 19.02
C LEU A 359 4.65 -18.40 19.20
N VAL A 360 5.71 -17.71 18.75
CA VAL A 360 7.09 -18.19 18.86
C VAL A 360 7.52 -18.33 20.32
N GLU A 361 7.02 -17.45 21.19
CA GLU A 361 7.42 -17.38 22.60
C GLU A 361 6.56 -18.26 23.53
N GLY A 362 5.58 -18.99 22.99
CA GLY A 362 4.65 -19.78 23.81
C GLY A 362 3.76 -18.92 24.72
N ALA A 363 3.66 -17.61 24.46
CA ALA A 363 2.89 -16.64 25.24
C ALA A 363 1.46 -16.47 24.72
N ALA A 364 0.94 -17.44 23.97
CA ALA A 364 -0.34 -17.34 23.27
C ALA A 364 -1.55 -17.15 24.21
N GLU A 365 -1.45 -17.60 25.46
CA GLU A 365 -2.51 -17.50 26.47
C GLU A 365 -2.34 -16.32 27.44
N ALA A 366 -1.17 -15.66 27.43
CA ALA A 366 -0.88 -14.52 28.29
C ALA A 366 -1.34 -13.20 27.68
N ALA A 367 -1.64 -12.22 28.53
CA ALA A 367 -1.90 -10.86 28.06
C ALA A 367 -0.64 -10.31 27.36
N ILE A 368 -0.81 -9.79 26.15
CA ILE A 368 0.25 -9.16 25.38
C ILE A 368 0.71 -7.91 26.12
N SER A 369 1.94 -7.96 26.62
CA SER A 369 2.58 -6.87 27.34
C SER A 369 3.12 -5.78 26.41
N ALA A 370 3.32 -4.57 26.95
CA ALA A 370 3.97 -3.49 26.23
C ALA A 370 5.39 -3.86 25.74
N ALA A 371 6.11 -4.69 26.49
CA ALA A 371 7.45 -5.14 26.11
C ALA A 371 7.42 -6.04 24.86
N LEU A 372 6.45 -6.97 24.79
CA LEU A 372 6.25 -7.83 23.62
C LEU A 372 5.83 -6.98 22.40
N ALA A 373 4.89 -6.06 22.58
CA ALA A 373 4.46 -5.14 21.54
C ALA A 373 5.63 -4.28 21.02
N ALA A 374 6.42 -3.68 21.92
CA ALA A 374 7.58 -2.87 21.54
C ALA A 374 8.63 -3.68 20.76
N ARG A 375 8.86 -4.94 21.13
CA ARG A 375 9.78 -5.82 20.38
C ARG A 375 9.24 -6.15 18.99
N ALA A 376 7.97 -6.52 18.87
CA ALA A 376 7.34 -6.84 17.59
C ALA A 376 7.27 -5.63 16.63
N LEU A 377 7.32 -4.41 17.17
CA LEU A 377 7.23 -3.15 16.41
C LEU A 377 8.58 -2.45 16.24
N ARG A 378 9.69 -3.02 16.73
CA ARG A 378 11.03 -2.40 16.63
C ARG A 378 11.44 -2.15 15.19
N GLU A 379 11.27 -3.14 14.31
CA GLU A 379 11.66 -3.03 12.90
C GLU A 379 10.90 -1.91 12.18
N GLU A 380 9.60 -1.74 12.45
CA GLU A 380 8.82 -0.67 11.84
C GLU A 380 9.25 0.72 12.34
N ARG A 381 9.61 0.84 13.63
CA ARG A 381 10.21 2.07 14.15
C ARG A 381 11.54 2.38 13.47
N THR A 382 12.39 1.38 13.26
CA THR A 382 13.68 1.54 12.57
C THR A 382 13.50 1.90 11.09
N LEU A 383 12.57 1.25 10.39
CA LEU A 383 12.27 1.55 8.98
C LEU A 383 11.65 2.94 8.80
N ARG A 384 10.81 3.40 9.75
CA ARG A 384 10.27 4.77 9.75
C ARG A 384 11.33 5.81 10.10
N ALA A 385 12.19 5.54 11.07
CA ALA A 385 13.33 6.39 11.41
C ALA A 385 14.30 6.55 10.22
N ASN A 386 14.35 5.54 9.34
CA ASN A 386 15.16 5.54 8.12
C ASN A 386 14.37 5.92 6.84
N GLY A 387 13.11 6.36 6.96
CA GLY A 387 12.29 6.82 5.83
C GLY A 387 12.60 8.28 5.44
N PRO A 388 12.10 8.77 4.28
CA PRO A 388 12.27 10.17 3.91
C PRO A 388 11.56 11.07 4.93
N LEU A 389 12.32 11.93 5.61
CA LEU A 389 11.81 12.87 6.61
C LEU A 389 10.77 13.80 5.98
N ARG A 390 9.64 14.00 6.66
CA ARG A 390 8.61 14.92 6.16
C ARG A 390 9.05 16.36 6.41
N PRO A 391 8.91 17.27 5.44
CA PRO A 391 9.29 18.67 5.65
C PRO A 391 8.58 19.32 6.84
N GLU A 392 7.35 18.91 7.14
CA GLU A 392 6.59 19.39 8.30
C GLU A 392 7.24 19.01 9.64
N GLU A 393 7.86 17.83 9.72
CA GLU A 393 8.59 17.37 10.91
C GLU A 393 9.86 18.21 11.12
N ILE A 394 10.55 18.54 10.01
CA ILE A 394 11.72 19.42 10.00
C ILE A 394 11.33 20.82 10.49
N VAL A 395 10.25 21.40 9.94
CA VAL A 395 9.74 22.72 10.33
C VAL A 395 9.34 22.73 11.82
N ALA A 396 8.64 21.71 12.29
CA ALA A 396 8.22 21.61 13.68
C ALA A 396 9.41 21.53 14.65
N GLN A 397 10.46 20.78 14.28
CA GLN A 397 11.65 20.66 15.12
C GLN A 397 12.49 21.94 15.15
N VAL A 398 12.67 22.59 14.00
CA VAL A 398 13.35 23.89 13.92
C VAL A 398 12.59 24.94 14.75
N SER A 399 11.26 24.95 14.65
CA SER A 399 10.39 25.83 15.45
C SER A 399 10.59 25.62 16.96
N ARG A 400 10.58 24.36 17.42
CA ARG A 400 10.85 24.01 18.84
C ARG A 400 12.23 24.47 19.30
N ARG A 401 13.28 24.20 18.51
CA ARG A 401 14.67 24.51 18.92
C ARG A 401 14.95 26.01 18.92
N THR A 402 14.34 26.75 18.00
CA THR A 402 14.53 28.20 17.86
C THR A 402 13.54 29.03 18.68
N GLY A 403 12.47 28.43 19.18
CA GLY A 403 11.40 29.14 19.90
C GLY A 403 10.59 30.06 18.99
N VAL A 404 10.50 29.75 17.70
CA VAL A 404 9.72 30.48 16.69
C VAL A 404 8.47 29.68 16.36
N ASP A 405 7.32 30.33 16.31
CA ASP A 405 6.07 29.65 15.93
C ASP A 405 6.09 29.23 14.45
N PRO A 406 5.63 28.01 14.09
CA PRO A 406 5.62 27.55 12.70
C PRO A 406 4.93 28.52 11.73
N GLY A 407 3.85 29.19 12.13
CA GLY A 407 3.14 30.17 11.31
C GLY A 407 3.94 31.45 11.04
N GLN A 408 4.90 31.78 11.90
CA GLN A 408 5.81 32.92 11.67
C GLN A 408 6.87 32.60 10.61
N LEU A 409 7.16 31.33 10.37
CA LEU A 409 8.10 30.92 9.32
C LEU A 409 7.51 31.13 7.92
N THR A 410 6.20 31.03 7.78
CA THR A 410 5.48 31.38 6.54
C THR A 410 5.29 32.89 6.33
N ASP A 411 5.34 33.68 7.40
CA ASP A 411 5.06 35.11 7.35
C ASP A 411 6.21 35.93 6.75
N GLY A 412 5.93 37.17 6.32
CA GLY A 412 6.91 38.12 5.78
C GLY A 412 7.94 38.65 6.80
N SER A 413 7.87 38.20 8.06
CA SER A 413 8.70 38.72 9.16
C SER A 413 10.20 38.63 8.88
N ARG A 414 10.87 39.77 9.14
CA ARG A 414 12.32 39.98 8.97
C ARG A 414 13.09 39.92 10.29
N HIS A 415 12.43 39.54 11.39
CA HIS A 415 13.09 39.40 12.69
C HIS A 415 14.24 38.39 12.60
N ARG A 416 15.41 38.71 13.16
CA ARG A 416 16.66 37.95 12.98
C ARG A 416 16.48 36.45 13.28
N ARG A 417 15.82 36.13 14.40
CA ARG A 417 15.51 34.74 14.82
C ARG A 417 14.59 34.00 13.84
N VAL A 418 13.57 34.66 13.31
CA VAL A 418 12.61 34.09 12.34
C VAL A 418 13.32 33.84 11.00
N VAL A 419 14.17 34.78 10.57
CA VAL A 419 14.97 34.63 9.34
C VAL A 419 15.96 33.47 9.45
N LEU A 420 16.61 33.30 10.61
CA LEU A 420 17.49 32.17 10.88
C LEU A 420 16.71 30.84 10.89
N ALA A 421 15.61 30.77 11.63
CA ALA A 421 14.77 29.57 11.70
C ALA A 421 14.24 29.16 10.32
N ARG A 422 13.79 30.12 9.51
CA ARG A 422 13.38 29.87 8.12
C ARG A 422 14.54 29.36 7.27
N GLY A 423 15.73 29.94 7.42
CA GLY A 423 16.93 29.48 6.72
C GLY A 423 17.32 28.05 7.10
N LEU A 424 17.29 27.71 8.39
CA LEU A 424 17.57 26.37 8.90
C LEU A 424 16.56 25.35 8.38
N ALA A 425 15.27 25.69 8.37
CA ALA A 425 14.23 24.83 7.83
C ALA A 425 14.46 24.57 6.32
N VAL A 426 14.74 25.61 5.53
CA VAL A 426 15.05 25.45 4.10
C VAL A 426 16.29 24.59 3.88
N HIS A 427 17.37 24.83 4.64
CA HIS A 427 18.62 24.07 4.54
C HIS A 427 18.41 22.58 4.82
N LEU A 428 17.75 22.27 5.95
CA LEU A 428 17.49 20.89 6.36
C LEU A 428 16.49 20.19 5.46
N ILE A 429 15.42 20.86 4.99
CA ILE A 429 14.49 20.27 4.01
C ILE A 429 15.23 19.95 2.71
N ARG A 430 16.10 20.85 2.24
CA ARG A 430 16.86 20.62 1.01
C ARG A 430 17.85 19.47 1.13
N GLU A 431 18.45 19.30 2.30
CA GLU A 431 19.44 18.26 2.57
C GLU A 431 18.82 16.89 2.85
N LEU A 432 17.74 16.85 3.62
CA LEU A 432 17.16 15.62 4.16
C LEU A 432 15.95 15.11 3.35
N THR A 433 15.54 15.83 2.30
CA THR A 433 14.42 15.45 1.42
C THR A 433 14.80 15.61 -0.06
N THR A 434 13.98 15.07 -0.96
CA THR A 434 14.17 15.20 -2.42
C THR A 434 13.59 16.50 -3.00
N LEU A 435 13.06 17.41 -2.18
CA LEU A 435 12.40 18.62 -2.66
C LEU A 435 13.39 19.63 -3.26
N SER A 436 12.98 20.23 -4.37
CA SER A 436 13.70 21.32 -5.04
C SER A 436 13.41 22.68 -4.39
N TYR A 437 14.30 23.67 -4.53
CA TYR A 437 14.08 25.02 -3.98
C TYR A 437 12.76 25.68 -4.42
N PRO A 438 12.29 25.55 -5.67
CA PRO A 438 10.97 26.03 -6.07
C PRO A 438 9.82 25.34 -5.32
N GLU A 439 9.92 24.04 -5.09
CA GLU A 439 8.91 23.28 -4.33
C GLU A 439 8.92 23.68 -2.86
N ILE A 440 10.10 23.82 -2.25
CA ILE A 440 10.25 24.28 -0.86
C ILE A 440 9.62 25.67 -0.67
N ALA A 441 9.93 26.62 -1.57
CA ALA A 441 9.42 27.99 -1.49
C ALA A 441 7.88 28.06 -1.63
N ARG A 442 7.33 27.30 -2.58
CA ARG A 442 5.89 27.30 -2.89
C ARG A 442 5.07 26.56 -1.83
N GLN A 443 5.51 25.38 -1.41
CA GLN A 443 4.74 24.51 -0.52
C GLN A 443 4.80 24.94 0.93
N PHE A 444 5.95 25.47 1.41
CA PHE A 444 6.17 25.68 2.85
C PHE A 444 6.31 27.13 3.27
N PHE A 445 6.54 28.05 2.33
CA PHE A 445 6.79 29.45 2.66
C PHE A 445 5.89 30.42 1.90
N GLY A 446 4.95 29.93 1.07
CA GLY A 446 3.97 30.75 0.35
C GLY A 446 4.61 31.76 -0.61
N ARG A 447 5.83 31.51 -1.10
CA ARG A 447 6.55 32.43 -2.01
C ARG A 447 6.70 31.80 -3.39
N GLU A 448 6.31 32.56 -4.41
CA GLU A 448 6.31 32.10 -5.80
C GLU A 448 7.72 31.97 -6.42
N GLY A 449 8.74 32.61 -5.82
CA GLY A 449 10.10 32.68 -6.37
C GLY A 449 11.12 31.74 -5.71
N HIS A 450 11.79 30.93 -6.54
CA HIS A 450 12.92 30.04 -6.18
C HIS A 450 14.10 30.77 -5.50
N SER A 451 14.26 32.07 -5.76
CA SER A 451 15.37 32.90 -5.30
C SER A 451 15.37 33.10 -3.78
N SER A 452 14.19 33.05 -3.16
CA SER A 452 14.01 33.25 -1.72
C SER A 452 14.54 32.06 -0.90
N ALA A 453 14.21 30.82 -1.29
CA ALA A 453 14.71 29.61 -0.64
C ALA A 453 16.21 29.39 -0.93
N LEU A 454 16.63 29.54 -2.18
CA LEU A 454 18.05 29.42 -2.55
C LEU A 454 18.93 30.44 -1.82
N GLY A 455 18.46 31.69 -1.70
CA GLY A 455 19.18 32.74 -0.99
C GLY A 455 19.27 32.48 0.52
N ALA A 456 18.23 31.89 1.12
CA ALA A 456 18.22 31.49 2.52
C ALA A 456 19.21 30.35 2.80
N ASP A 457 19.21 29.29 1.98
CA ASP A 457 20.16 28.17 2.10
C ASP A 457 21.61 28.64 1.94
N ARG A 458 21.91 29.44 0.90
CA ARG A 458 23.26 30.01 0.68
C ARG A 458 23.73 30.88 1.84
N ARG A 459 22.82 31.55 2.55
CA ARG A 459 23.16 32.33 3.74
C ARG A 459 23.57 31.39 4.87
N VAL A 460 22.75 30.39 5.19
CA VAL A 460 23.03 29.42 6.24
C VAL A 460 24.34 28.67 5.98
N ARG A 461 24.59 28.23 4.74
CA ARG A 461 25.87 27.58 4.36
C ARG A 461 27.09 28.46 4.64
N ARG A 462 27.05 29.75 4.27
CA ARG A 462 28.15 30.70 4.55
C ARG A 462 28.34 30.94 6.05
N GLN A 463 27.25 30.97 6.82
CA GLN A 463 27.33 31.11 8.27
C GLN A 463 27.88 29.84 8.94
N LEU A 464 27.59 28.65 8.38
CA LEU A 464 28.12 27.36 8.82
C LEU A 464 29.62 27.23 8.53
N GLU A 465 30.08 27.72 7.37
CA GLU A 465 31.51 27.77 7.02
C GLU A 465 32.32 28.61 8.02
N ARG A 466 31.71 29.67 8.55
CA ARG A 466 32.30 30.58 9.54
C ARG A 466 32.02 30.18 10.99
N ASP A 467 31.24 29.11 11.17
CA ASP A 467 30.70 28.64 12.45
C ASP A 467 30.20 29.77 13.37
N GLU A 468 29.35 30.65 12.81
CA GLU A 468 28.86 31.83 13.53
C GLU A 468 28.11 31.45 14.82
N SER A 469 28.33 32.22 15.90
CA SER A 469 27.58 32.06 17.14
C SER A 469 26.13 32.53 16.98
N VAL A 470 25.19 31.78 17.55
CA VAL A 470 23.76 32.08 17.56
C VAL A 470 23.32 32.47 18.98
N PRO A 471 23.29 33.77 19.33
CA PRO A 471 23.06 34.22 20.70
C PRO A 471 21.59 34.16 21.16
N ASP A 472 20.65 34.24 20.22
CA ASP A 472 19.23 34.44 20.50
C ASP A 472 18.43 33.12 20.50
N LEU A 473 18.87 32.09 21.23
CA LEU A 473 18.19 30.79 21.31
C LEU A 473 17.69 30.45 22.72
N PRO A 474 16.59 29.68 22.84
CA PRO A 474 16.26 28.98 24.08
C PRO A 474 17.41 28.04 24.48
N GLY A 475 17.98 28.24 25.68
CA GLY A 475 19.10 27.45 26.19
C GLY A 475 20.49 28.09 26.03
N GLY A 476 20.58 29.33 25.52
CA GLY A 476 21.83 30.09 25.46
C GLY A 476 22.56 30.04 24.12
N PRO A 477 23.67 30.78 23.98
CA PRO A 477 24.44 30.87 22.74
C PRO A 477 25.11 29.54 22.41
N ILE A 478 24.93 29.06 21.18
CA ILE A 478 25.64 27.90 20.63
C ILE A 478 26.18 28.22 19.24
N SER A 479 27.13 27.42 18.74
CA SER A 479 27.60 27.59 17.36
C SER A 479 26.54 27.13 16.36
N LEU A 480 26.55 27.70 15.15
CA LEU A 480 25.59 27.31 14.13
C LEU A 480 25.78 25.85 13.70
N ARG A 481 27.02 25.34 13.70
CA ARG A 481 27.31 23.93 13.43
C ARG A 481 26.69 23.03 14.47
N GLU A 482 26.91 23.34 15.75
CA GLU A 482 26.32 22.57 16.85
C GLU A 482 24.79 22.58 16.80
N LEU A 483 24.18 23.73 16.47
CA LEU A 483 22.73 23.85 16.30
C LEU A 483 22.20 22.94 15.18
N VAL A 484 22.87 22.92 14.02
CA VAL A 484 22.48 22.07 12.89
C VAL A 484 22.65 20.60 13.23
N ASP A 485 23.72 20.23 13.91
CA ASP A 485 23.95 18.85 14.33
C ASP A 485 22.92 18.38 15.36
N GLN A 486 22.55 19.22 16.33
CA GLN A 486 21.44 18.93 17.27
C GLN A 486 20.10 18.75 16.55
N LEU A 487 19.81 19.60 15.56
CA LEU A 487 18.60 19.50 14.74
C LEU A 487 18.60 18.21 13.91
N ARG A 488 19.69 17.87 13.23
CA ARG A 488 19.82 16.61 12.48
C ARG A 488 19.67 15.40 13.39
N HIS A 489 20.37 15.40 14.51
CA HIS A 489 20.35 14.29 15.45
C HIS A 489 18.94 14.08 16.05
N GLY A 490 18.22 15.16 16.38
CA GLY A 490 16.83 15.04 16.85
C GLY A 490 15.82 14.67 15.77
N LEU A 491 16.13 14.92 14.48
CA LEU A 491 15.31 14.48 13.35
C LEU A 491 15.52 12.99 13.04
N LEU A 492 16.74 12.50 13.22
CA LEU A 492 17.16 11.13 12.89
C LEU A 492 17.00 10.15 14.06
N ARG A 493 16.81 10.63 15.30
CA ARG A 493 16.37 9.80 16.41
C ARG A 493 14.84 9.80 16.47
N ALA A 494 14.25 8.61 16.54
CA ALA A 494 12.87 8.47 16.99
C ALA A 494 12.72 9.21 18.33
N PRO A 495 11.55 9.82 18.64
CA PRO A 495 11.33 10.39 19.96
C PRO A 495 11.39 9.24 20.98
N ASP A 496 12.55 9.07 21.59
CA ASP A 496 12.68 8.33 22.83
C ASP A 496 11.76 9.04 23.82
N GLY A 497 10.74 8.31 24.27
CA GLY A 497 9.82 8.72 25.32
C GLY A 497 10.52 8.80 26.68
N THR A 498 11.60 9.56 26.76
CA THR A 498 12.33 9.84 27.99
C THR A 498 12.75 11.31 27.98
N MET A 499 11.83 12.17 28.38
CA MET A 499 12.22 13.30 29.23
C MET A 499 11.39 13.19 30.51
N ALA A 500 11.99 12.48 31.47
CA ALA A 500 11.73 12.71 32.87
C ALA A 500 12.04 14.18 33.19
N ARG A 501 11.29 14.70 34.17
CA ARG A 501 11.38 16.03 34.74
C ARG A 501 12.79 16.42 35.17
#